data_AF-A0A522ASY2-F1
#
_entry.id   AF-A0A522ASY2-F1
#
_cell.length_a   1.000
_cell.length_b   1.000
_cell.length_c   1.000
_cell.angle_alpha   90.00
_cell.angle_beta   90.00
_cell.angle_gamma   90.00
#
_symmetry.space_group_name_H-M   'P 1'
#
loop_
_entity.id
_entity.type
_entity.pdbx_description
1 polymer ?
#
loop_
_entity_poly.entity_id
_entity_poly.type
_entity_poly.pdbx_seq_one_letter_code
_entity_poly.pdbx_strand_id
1 'polypeptide(L)'
;MDTDEIKAAVAHQAAVAAAAAEPWVNRRDPAQALGPNGAPAVSRRAPIWQDVPDEKWNDWRWQLSNRVNSLEEVAAVLNLTEDEREGLSAPDKFRVDITPYFISLIDPDDPNDPIRRQVIPVGREHEAFTAMMEDSLAEDRHSPVPGLVHRYPDRVLMLVTTQCASYCRYCTRSRIVGDPTQNFNRKDHEAQLEYLRRTPQVRDVLISGGDGLTLAPKLFESILRGLREIPHIEIIRIGSRVPVFLPQRIDDELCAMLEKYHPLWINLHFNHPNEITPEVSRAVDKLTKAGLPVGNQSVLLAGVNDCVHIQRSLVHKLVENRIRPYYLYQCDLVEGSGHFRTPVGKGLEIMEGLRGHTSGYAVPTFVIDAPGGGGKIPVMPNYLISYSDHKVVLRNYEGYITTYEEPETYTKHDSASCSYCQHERPEAGQSGVLGLLEGERMWIEPKGFSEVHARGNTQAHRLQDPSKWVPFGVGAIEGKAGAPLKVIESGNGSLSGTGPAAPGPAATSSSPEYGPGEEPRPREGEPTAAAHGELL
;
A
#
# COMPACT_ATOMS: atom_id res chain seq x y z
N MET A 1 14.65 -56.62 -47.24
CA MET A 1 13.61 -55.58 -47.08
C MET A 1 13.28 -55.08 -48.46
N ASP A 2 12.01 -55.18 -48.81
CA ASP A 2 11.49 -54.69 -50.08
C ASP A 2 11.60 -53.15 -50.11
N THR A 3 11.81 -52.57 -51.29
CA THR A 3 11.92 -51.12 -51.49
C THR A 3 10.66 -50.41 -50.98
N ASP A 4 9.52 -51.10 -51.03
CA ASP A 4 8.24 -50.59 -50.54
C ASP A 4 8.13 -50.62 -49.00
N GLU A 5 8.78 -51.57 -48.32
CA GLU A 5 8.89 -51.57 -46.85
C GLU A 5 9.73 -50.40 -46.33
N ILE A 6 10.81 -50.07 -47.04
CA ILE A 6 11.66 -48.92 -46.71
C ILE A 6 10.90 -47.61 -46.90
N LYS A 7 10.16 -47.46 -48.01
CA LYS A 7 9.31 -46.28 -48.25
C LYS A 7 8.21 -46.15 -47.20
N ALA A 8 7.57 -47.25 -46.80
CA ALA A 8 6.55 -47.24 -45.76
C ALA A 8 7.14 -46.84 -44.39
N ALA A 9 8.33 -47.35 -44.04
CA ALA A 9 9.02 -46.99 -42.81
C ALA A 9 9.46 -45.51 -42.78
N VAL A 10 9.97 -44.99 -43.90
CA VAL A 10 10.35 -43.57 -44.04
C VAL A 10 9.13 -42.66 -44.00
N ALA A 11 8.03 -43.03 -44.66
CA ALA A 11 6.77 -42.29 -44.59
C ALA A 11 6.18 -42.30 -43.17
N HIS A 12 6.27 -43.42 -42.46
CA HIS A 12 5.86 -43.52 -41.06
C HIS A 12 6.74 -42.65 -40.15
N GLN A 13 8.07 -42.68 -40.31
CA GLN A 13 8.97 -41.79 -39.57
C GLN A 13 8.71 -40.30 -39.88
N ALA A 14 8.44 -39.96 -41.13
CA ALA A 14 8.09 -38.59 -41.52
C ALA A 14 6.74 -38.15 -40.93
N ALA A 15 5.75 -39.05 -40.87
CA ALA A 15 4.47 -38.78 -40.22
C ALA A 15 4.59 -38.67 -38.69
N VAL A 16 5.44 -39.49 -38.05
CA VAL A 16 5.75 -39.38 -36.61
C VAL A 16 6.52 -38.10 -36.30
N ALA A 17 7.46 -37.70 -37.16
CA ALA A 17 8.17 -36.43 -37.03
C ALA A 17 7.26 -35.21 -37.27
N ALA A 18 6.30 -35.30 -38.20
CA ALA A 18 5.31 -34.27 -38.45
C ALA A 18 4.26 -34.18 -37.32
N ALA A 19 3.86 -35.31 -36.74
CA ALA A 19 3.00 -35.34 -35.55
C ALA A 19 3.73 -34.83 -34.29
N ALA A 20 5.07 -34.96 -34.24
CA ALA A 20 5.91 -34.34 -33.22
C ALA A 20 6.18 -32.83 -33.48
N ALA A 21 5.65 -32.25 -34.56
CA ALA A 21 5.90 -30.86 -34.95
C ALA A 21 4.78 -29.88 -34.55
N GLU A 22 3.71 -30.32 -33.88
CA GLU A 22 2.80 -29.37 -33.24
C GLU A 22 3.52 -28.77 -32.02
N PRO A 23 3.75 -27.44 -31.99
CA PRO A 23 4.40 -26.80 -30.86
C PRO A 23 3.55 -27.03 -29.60
N TRP A 24 4.20 -27.43 -28.50
CA TRP A 24 3.51 -27.60 -27.22
C TRP A 24 2.81 -26.30 -26.81
N VAL A 25 1.50 -26.38 -26.54
CA VAL A 25 0.69 -25.25 -26.09
C VAL A 25 0.30 -25.43 -24.63
N ASN A 26 0.69 -24.50 -23.77
CA ASN A 26 0.26 -24.49 -22.38
C ASN A 26 -1.20 -24.03 -22.27
N ARG A 27 -2.16 -24.96 -22.30
CA ARG A 27 -3.58 -24.64 -22.13
C ARG A 27 -3.96 -24.10 -20.75
N ARG A 28 -3.03 -24.09 -19.79
CA ARG A 28 -3.22 -23.53 -18.44
C ARG A 28 -2.72 -22.09 -18.32
N ASP A 29 -2.05 -21.53 -19.32
CA ASP A 29 -1.61 -20.13 -19.30
C ASP A 29 -2.83 -19.20 -19.39
N PRO A 30 -3.16 -18.42 -18.34
CA PRO A 30 -4.32 -17.53 -18.36
C PRO A 30 -4.25 -16.47 -19.46
N ALA A 31 -3.04 -16.05 -19.86
CA ALA A 31 -2.87 -15.05 -20.92
C ALA A 31 -3.17 -15.62 -22.31
N GLN A 32 -3.10 -16.94 -22.48
CA GLN A 32 -3.39 -17.66 -23.74
C GLN A 32 -4.78 -18.30 -23.74
N ALA A 33 -5.63 -17.99 -22.75
CA ALA A 33 -6.98 -18.50 -22.69
C ALA A 33 -7.75 -18.17 -23.98
N LEU A 34 -8.41 -19.17 -24.56
CA LEU A 34 -9.22 -19.04 -25.78
C LEU A 34 -10.71 -19.08 -25.43
N GLY A 35 -11.50 -18.30 -26.14
CA GLY A 35 -12.96 -18.31 -26.08
C GLY A 35 -13.58 -19.43 -26.92
N PRO A 36 -14.93 -19.55 -26.92
CA PRO A 36 -15.64 -20.62 -27.63
C PRO A 36 -15.41 -20.66 -29.15
N ASN A 37 -15.04 -19.53 -29.75
CA ASN A 37 -14.74 -19.39 -31.18
C ASN A 37 -13.27 -19.64 -31.52
N GLY A 38 -12.44 -20.04 -30.55
CA GLY A 38 -10.99 -20.25 -30.74
C GLY A 38 -10.15 -18.97 -30.80
N ALA A 39 -10.77 -17.78 -30.69
CA ALA A 39 -10.05 -16.52 -30.54
C ALA A 39 -9.62 -16.31 -29.08
N PRO A 40 -8.69 -15.38 -28.78
CA PRO A 40 -8.36 -15.03 -27.40
C PRO A 40 -9.63 -14.71 -26.59
N ALA A 41 -9.73 -15.29 -25.40
CA ALA A 41 -10.86 -15.06 -24.51
C ALA A 41 -10.96 -13.57 -24.16
N VAL A 42 -12.19 -13.08 -24.09
CA VAL A 42 -12.52 -11.70 -23.73
C VAL A 42 -13.61 -11.71 -22.67
N SER A 43 -13.57 -10.71 -21.79
CA SER A 43 -14.65 -10.39 -20.88
C SER A 43 -15.89 -9.90 -21.64
N ARG A 44 -17.05 -9.99 -21.00
CA ARG A 44 -18.30 -9.48 -21.56
C ARG A 44 -18.28 -7.94 -21.62
N ARG A 45 -18.98 -7.38 -22.61
CA ARG A 45 -19.31 -5.95 -22.70
C ARG A 45 -20.74 -5.75 -22.23
N ALA A 46 -21.03 -4.63 -21.56
CA ALA A 46 -22.42 -4.27 -21.29
C ALA A 46 -23.18 -4.04 -22.62
N PRO A 47 -24.50 -4.29 -22.67
CA PRO A 47 -25.29 -4.22 -23.91
C PRO A 47 -25.11 -2.91 -24.70
N ILE A 48 -24.97 -1.77 -24.00
CA ILE A 48 -24.82 -0.46 -24.65
C ILE A 48 -23.51 -0.31 -25.45
N TRP A 49 -22.51 -1.18 -25.21
CA TRP A 49 -21.23 -1.20 -25.92
C TRP A 49 -21.00 -2.47 -26.74
N GLN A 50 -22.02 -3.31 -26.92
CA GLN A 50 -21.90 -4.57 -27.67
C GLN A 50 -21.42 -4.34 -29.12
N ASP A 51 -21.85 -3.23 -29.73
CA ASP A 51 -21.59 -2.88 -31.13
C ASP A 51 -20.35 -1.97 -31.30
N VAL A 52 -19.64 -1.65 -30.21
CA VAL A 52 -18.39 -0.88 -30.28
C VAL A 52 -17.32 -1.76 -30.96
N PRO A 53 -16.68 -1.29 -32.05
CA PRO A 53 -15.63 -2.06 -32.72
C PRO A 53 -14.47 -2.36 -31.77
N ASP A 54 -13.88 -3.55 -31.90
CA ASP A 54 -12.77 -4.02 -31.05
C ASP A 54 -11.58 -3.06 -31.02
N GLU A 55 -11.30 -2.42 -32.16
CA GLU A 55 -10.25 -1.40 -32.28
C GLU A 55 -10.46 -0.22 -31.32
N LYS A 56 -11.71 0.22 -31.15
CA LYS A 56 -12.07 1.28 -30.19
C LYS A 56 -12.12 0.73 -28.77
N TRP A 57 -12.70 -0.44 -28.56
CA TRP A 57 -12.79 -1.05 -27.24
C TRP A 57 -11.41 -1.29 -26.62
N ASN A 58 -10.44 -1.67 -27.45
CA ASN A 58 -9.06 -1.93 -27.05
C ASN A 58 -8.18 -0.67 -27.01
N ASP A 59 -8.69 0.50 -27.39
CA ASP A 59 -8.00 1.77 -27.20
C ASP A 59 -8.25 2.31 -25.78
N TRP A 60 -7.19 2.38 -24.98
CA TRP A 60 -7.27 2.89 -23.62
C TRP A 60 -7.74 4.35 -23.56
N ARG A 61 -7.49 5.14 -24.60
CA ARG A 61 -7.96 6.54 -24.68
C ARG A 61 -9.47 6.59 -24.86
N TRP A 62 -10.03 5.72 -25.71
CA TRP A 62 -11.47 5.59 -25.87
C TRP A 62 -12.13 5.20 -24.55
N GLN A 63 -11.58 4.22 -23.82
CA GLN A 63 -12.07 3.81 -22.52
C GLN A 63 -12.09 4.98 -21.50
N LEU A 64 -11.04 5.81 -21.46
CA LEU A 64 -10.99 6.98 -20.57
C LEU A 64 -11.96 8.10 -20.98
N SER A 65 -12.17 8.31 -22.27
CA SER A 65 -13.10 9.32 -22.79
C SER A 65 -14.57 8.92 -22.68
N ASN A 66 -14.88 7.63 -22.49
CA ASN A 66 -16.24 7.10 -22.38
C ASN A 66 -16.55 6.58 -20.97
N ARG A 67 -15.83 7.06 -19.95
CA ARG A 67 -16.14 6.72 -18.56
C ARG A 67 -17.53 7.21 -18.19
N VAL A 68 -18.24 6.41 -17.42
CA VAL A 68 -19.54 6.78 -16.86
C VAL A 68 -19.36 7.39 -15.49
N ASN A 69 -20.10 8.46 -15.20
CA ASN A 69 -20.00 9.19 -13.93
C ASN A 69 -21.30 9.80 -13.41
N SER A 70 -22.38 9.86 -14.21
CA SER A 70 -23.68 10.31 -13.73
C SER A 70 -24.60 9.16 -13.30
N LEU A 71 -25.64 9.50 -12.52
CA LEU A 71 -26.70 8.56 -12.17
C LEU A 71 -27.32 7.92 -13.42
N GLU A 72 -27.63 8.73 -14.44
CA GLU A 72 -28.27 8.30 -15.68
C GLU A 72 -27.37 7.37 -16.50
N GLU A 73 -26.09 7.71 -16.61
CA GLU A 73 -25.11 6.89 -17.35
C GLU A 73 -24.89 5.54 -16.68
N VAL A 74 -24.78 5.50 -15.34
CA VAL A 74 -24.64 4.24 -14.60
C VAL A 74 -25.94 3.43 -14.65
N ALA A 75 -27.11 4.08 -14.52
CA ALA A 75 -28.41 3.42 -14.62
C ALA A 75 -28.71 2.85 -16.01
N ALA A 76 -28.06 3.36 -17.06
CA ALA A 76 -28.14 2.79 -18.40
C ALA A 76 -27.39 1.45 -18.53
N VAL A 77 -26.52 1.12 -17.57
CA VAL A 77 -25.70 -0.09 -17.56
C VAL A 77 -26.18 -1.08 -16.49
N LEU A 78 -26.61 -0.59 -15.32
CA LEU A 78 -26.88 -1.39 -14.12
C LEU A 78 -28.29 -1.15 -13.55
N ASN A 79 -28.86 -2.18 -12.93
CA ASN A 79 -30.09 -2.05 -12.15
C ASN A 79 -29.76 -1.48 -10.76
N LEU A 80 -29.83 -0.16 -10.63
CA LEU A 80 -29.46 0.53 -9.39
C LEU A 80 -30.48 0.33 -8.26
N THR A 81 -29.97 -0.01 -7.09
CA THR A 81 -30.68 0.03 -5.81
C THR A 81 -30.97 1.48 -5.37
N GLU A 82 -31.88 1.66 -4.42
CA GLU A 82 -32.18 3.00 -3.90
C GLU A 82 -30.98 3.64 -3.18
N ASP A 83 -30.21 2.85 -2.44
CA ASP A 83 -28.99 3.30 -1.74
C ASP A 83 -27.91 3.77 -2.74
N GLU A 84 -27.78 3.09 -3.88
CA GLU A 84 -26.88 3.53 -4.96
C GLU A 84 -27.39 4.78 -5.69
N ARG A 85 -28.71 4.93 -5.85
CA ARG A 85 -29.31 6.14 -6.41
C ARG A 85 -29.04 7.35 -5.50
N GLU A 86 -29.24 7.17 -4.20
CA GLU A 86 -28.93 8.18 -3.19
C GLU A 86 -27.44 8.57 -3.24
N GLY A 87 -26.53 7.59 -3.20
CA GLY A 87 -25.09 7.83 -3.28
C GLY A 87 -24.63 8.51 -4.58
N LEU A 88 -25.20 8.13 -5.73
CA LEU A 88 -24.90 8.76 -7.02
C LEU A 88 -25.47 10.18 -7.13
N SER A 89 -26.59 10.47 -6.48
CA SER A 89 -27.23 11.79 -6.46
C SER A 89 -26.65 12.74 -5.41
N ALA A 90 -25.88 12.24 -4.43
CA ALA A 90 -25.32 13.08 -3.38
C ALA A 90 -24.40 14.19 -3.96
N PRO A 91 -24.55 15.44 -3.47
CA PRO A 91 -23.83 16.60 -4.00
C PRO A 91 -22.34 16.60 -3.60
N ASP A 92 -22.02 16.03 -2.44
CA ASP A 92 -20.71 15.93 -1.81
C ASP A 92 -20.05 14.56 -2.03
N LYS A 93 -20.61 13.72 -2.91
CA LYS A 93 -20.03 12.38 -3.19
C LYS A 93 -18.58 12.50 -3.65
N PHE A 94 -17.77 11.56 -3.20
CA PHE A 94 -16.45 11.35 -3.79
C PHE A 94 -16.58 11.03 -5.28
N ARG A 95 -15.64 11.54 -6.09
CA ARG A 95 -15.68 11.48 -7.55
C ARG A 95 -16.02 10.09 -8.08
N VAL A 96 -16.91 10.05 -9.05
CA VAL A 96 -17.28 8.85 -9.79
C VAL A 96 -16.71 9.00 -11.20
N ASP A 97 -15.98 7.99 -11.65
CA ASP A 97 -15.68 7.75 -13.06
C ASP A 97 -15.36 6.26 -13.15
N ILE A 98 -16.00 5.54 -14.07
CA ILE A 98 -15.82 4.09 -14.23
C ILE A 98 -15.61 3.79 -15.71
N THR A 99 -14.56 3.05 -16.05
CA THR A 99 -14.30 2.68 -17.46
C THR A 99 -15.39 1.76 -17.99
N PRO A 100 -15.76 1.86 -19.28
CA PRO A 100 -16.67 0.92 -19.92
C PRO A 100 -16.29 -0.54 -19.69
N TYR A 101 -14.98 -0.84 -19.78
CA TYR A 101 -14.45 -2.16 -19.48
C TYR A 101 -14.79 -2.61 -18.06
N PHE A 102 -14.49 -1.81 -17.04
CA PHE A 102 -14.62 -2.26 -15.66
C PHE A 102 -16.07 -2.35 -15.20
N ILE A 103 -16.93 -1.39 -15.58
CA ILE A 103 -18.35 -1.46 -15.25
C ILE A 103 -19.03 -2.65 -15.94
N SER A 104 -18.56 -3.07 -17.13
CA SER A 104 -19.09 -4.24 -17.84
C SER A 104 -18.83 -5.57 -17.12
N LEU A 105 -17.91 -5.60 -16.14
CA LEU A 105 -17.67 -6.79 -15.33
C LEU A 105 -18.78 -7.03 -14.29
N ILE A 106 -19.45 -5.96 -13.85
CA ILE A 106 -20.47 -5.99 -12.79
C ILE A 106 -21.72 -6.71 -13.26
N ASP A 107 -22.15 -7.76 -12.55
CA ASP A 107 -23.43 -8.41 -12.80
C ASP A 107 -24.57 -7.38 -12.64
N PRO A 108 -25.48 -7.15 -13.59
CA PRO A 108 -26.54 -6.16 -13.40
C PRO A 108 -27.64 -6.60 -12.44
N ASP A 109 -27.75 -7.90 -12.13
CA ASP A 109 -28.92 -8.47 -11.44
C ASP A 109 -28.64 -8.90 -9.99
N ASP A 110 -27.37 -9.12 -9.65
CA ASP A 110 -26.98 -9.22 -8.25
C ASP A 110 -26.93 -7.79 -7.64
N PRO A 111 -27.23 -7.57 -6.35
CA PRO A 111 -26.91 -6.32 -5.63
C PRO A 111 -25.68 -6.44 -4.69
N ASN A 112 -25.09 -7.63 -4.52
CA ASN A 112 -23.95 -7.90 -3.62
C ASN A 112 -22.58 -8.19 -4.27
N ASP A 113 -22.33 -7.75 -5.49
CA ASP A 113 -21.21 -8.14 -6.33
C ASP A 113 -20.01 -7.36 -5.87
N PRO A 114 -18.89 -8.07 -5.76
CA PRO A 114 -17.69 -7.48 -5.21
C PRO A 114 -17.12 -6.40 -6.11
N ILE A 115 -17.36 -6.40 -7.42
CA ILE A 115 -16.90 -5.34 -8.34
C ILE A 115 -17.78 -4.10 -8.16
N ARG A 116 -19.11 -4.24 -8.09
CA ARG A 116 -20.03 -3.09 -7.95
C ARG A 116 -19.79 -2.29 -6.69
N ARG A 117 -19.63 -3.00 -5.57
CA ARG A 117 -19.33 -2.40 -4.25
C ARG A 117 -18.07 -1.54 -4.29
N GLN A 118 -17.10 -1.85 -5.15
CA GLN A 118 -15.83 -1.11 -5.17
C GLN A 118 -15.88 0.22 -5.94
N VAL A 119 -16.91 0.47 -6.77
CA VAL A 119 -16.94 1.64 -7.66
C VAL A 119 -18.28 2.41 -7.71
N ILE A 120 -19.39 1.78 -7.33
CA ILE A 120 -20.70 2.46 -7.27
C ILE A 120 -20.88 3.06 -5.88
N PRO A 121 -21.12 4.37 -5.74
CA PRO A 121 -21.34 4.99 -4.45
C PRO A 121 -22.66 4.56 -3.82
N VAL A 122 -22.69 4.51 -2.49
CA VAL A 122 -23.89 4.26 -1.68
C VAL A 122 -24.09 5.38 -0.66
N GLY A 123 -25.31 5.60 -0.18
CA GLY A 123 -25.64 6.64 0.81
C GLY A 123 -24.83 6.51 2.11
N ARG A 124 -24.47 5.27 2.49
CA ARG A 124 -23.64 4.99 3.68
C ARG A 124 -22.23 5.59 3.65
N GLU A 125 -21.74 6.04 2.49
CA GLU A 125 -20.45 6.73 2.41
C GLU A 125 -20.44 8.06 3.18
N HIS A 126 -21.61 8.67 3.36
CA HIS A 126 -21.76 9.93 4.09
C HIS A 126 -21.87 9.73 5.62
N GLU A 127 -21.92 8.48 6.09
CA GLU A 127 -22.01 8.17 7.52
C GLU A 127 -20.62 8.27 8.18
N ALA A 128 -20.44 9.30 9.00
CA ALA A 128 -19.25 9.43 9.84
C ALA A 128 -19.16 8.28 10.86
N PHE A 129 -17.95 7.83 11.14
CA PHE A 129 -17.69 6.77 12.12
C PHE A 129 -16.59 7.16 13.11
N THR A 130 -16.51 6.44 14.24
CA THR A 130 -15.50 6.69 15.26
C THR A 130 -14.09 6.51 14.73
N ALA A 131 -13.23 7.52 14.99
CA ALA A 131 -11.85 7.62 14.52
C ALA A 131 -11.67 7.83 13.00
N MET A 132 -12.73 8.21 12.28
CA MET A 132 -12.62 8.70 10.90
C MET A 132 -11.72 9.94 10.84
N MET A 133 -10.84 9.99 9.85
CA MET A 133 -9.90 11.08 9.60
C MET A 133 -9.74 11.28 8.09
N GLU A 134 -9.65 12.53 7.66
CA GLU A 134 -9.40 12.87 6.24
C GLU A 134 -8.05 12.32 5.74
N ASP A 135 -6.99 12.44 6.57
CA ASP A 135 -5.66 11.89 6.34
C ASP A 135 -5.24 10.97 7.50
N SER A 136 -5.87 9.80 7.59
CA SER A 136 -5.59 8.84 8.67
C SER A 136 -4.13 8.38 8.73
N LEU A 137 -3.41 8.39 7.60
CA LEU A 137 -2.04 7.92 7.50
C LEU A 137 -0.98 9.03 7.67
N ALA A 138 -1.42 10.26 7.94
CA ALA A 138 -0.58 11.45 8.08
C ALA A 138 0.40 11.62 6.92
N GLU A 139 -0.06 11.37 5.70
CA GLU A 139 0.74 11.54 4.48
C GLU A 139 1.14 12.99 4.28
N ASP A 140 0.21 13.92 4.50
CA ASP A 140 0.43 15.35 4.26
C ASP A 140 1.38 15.92 5.33
N ARG A 141 1.25 15.44 6.57
CA ARG A 141 2.13 15.80 7.68
C ARG A 141 3.58 15.34 7.46
N HIS A 142 3.77 14.22 6.77
CA HIS A 142 5.09 13.65 6.47
C HIS A 142 5.59 14.04 5.06
N SER A 143 5.07 15.13 4.49
CA SER A 143 5.39 15.59 3.14
C SER A 143 6.42 16.73 3.16
N PRO A 144 7.74 16.48 2.99
CA PRO A 144 8.76 17.54 2.93
C PRO A 144 8.61 18.54 1.78
N VAL A 145 7.96 18.13 0.70
CA VAL A 145 7.54 18.98 -0.44
C VAL A 145 6.18 18.47 -0.95
N PRO A 146 5.39 19.28 -1.67
CA PRO A 146 4.09 18.84 -2.18
C PRO A 146 4.16 17.53 -2.97
N GLY A 147 3.34 16.55 -2.57
CA GLY A 147 3.24 15.26 -3.25
C GLY A 147 4.40 14.30 -3.02
N LEU A 148 5.32 14.55 -2.08
CA LEU A 148 6.35 13.59 -1.71
C LEU A 148 6.29 13.27 -0.23
N VAL A 149 5.86 12.07 0.13
CA VAL A 149 5.74 11.60 1.51
C VAL A 149 7.01 10.82 1.89
N HIS A 150 7.72 11.28 2.91
CA HIS A 150 8.92 10.63 3.44
C HIS A 150 8.69 10.22 4.90
N ARG A 151 8.05 9.07 5.06
CA ARG A 151 7.65 8.51 6.37
C ARG A 151 8.66 7.53 6.95
N TYR A 152 9.27 6.71 6.09
CA TYR A 152 10.23 5.68 6.49
C TYR A 152 11.67 6.13 6.21
N PRO A 153 12.69 5.53 6.83
CA PRO A 153 14.06 6.04 6.73
C PRO A 153 14.60 6.11 5.29
N ASP A 154 14.33 5.09 4.48
CA ASP A 154 15.07 4.83 3.24
C ASP A 154 14.24 4.97 1.96
N ARG A 155 12.96 5.39 2.08
CA ARG A 155 12.03 5.34 0.95
C ARG A 155 10.93 6.38 1.02
N VAL A 156 10.46 6.76 -0.16
CA VAL A 156 9.43 7.79 -0.34
C VAL A 156 8.27 7.32 -1.20
N LEU A 157 7.13 7.97 -1.01
CA LEU A 157 5.96 7.88 -1.88
C LEU A 157 5.85 9.19 -2.66
N MET A 158 5.91 9.12 -3.98
CA MET A 158 5.85 10.25 -4.91
C MET A 158 4.49 10.25 -5.62
N LEU A 159 3.62 11.18 -5.23
CA LEU A 159 2.33 11.44 -5.86
C LEU A 159 2.56 12.28 -7.12
N VAL A 160 2.30 11.68 -8.29
CA VAL A 160 2.57 12.32 -9.59
C VAL A 160 1.31 12.85 -10.25
N THR A 161 0.13 12.40 -9.82
CA THR A 161 -1.17 12.86 -10.28
C THR A 161 -2.25 12.59 -9.23
N THR A 162 -3.39 13.28 -9.32
CA THR A 162 -4.63 12.94 -8.59
C THR A 162 -5.63 12.16 -9.44
N GLN A 163 -5.31 11.82 -10.69
CA GLN A 163 -6.24 11.15 -11.61
C GLN A 163 -6.13 9.61 -11.54
N CYS A 164 -7.27 8.93 -11.59
CA CYS A 164 -7.38 7.48 -11.72
C CYS A 164 -8.18 7.12 -12.98
N ALA A 165 -7.97 5.91 -13.52
CA ALA A 165 -8.83 5.39 -14.61
C ALA A 165 -10.26 5.17 -14.10
N SER A 166 -10.41 4.62 -12.90
CA SER A 166 -11.67 4.59 -12.16
C SER A 166 -11.42 4.85 -10.67
N TYR A 167 -12.44 5.31 -9.95
CA TYR A 167 -12.31 5.72 -8.55
C TYR A 167 -12.88 4.67 -7.60
N CYS A 168 -12.04 4.17 -6.71
CA CYS A 168 -12.42 3.18 -5.70
C CYS A 168 -13.21 3.86 -4.57
N ARG A 169 -14.33 3.28 -4.13
CA ARG A 169 -15.13 3.83 -3.02
C ARG A 169 -14.47 3.74 -1.63
N TYR A 170 -13.37 3.01 -1.53
CA TYR A 170 -12.55 2.86 -0.32
C TYR A 170 -11.16 3.52 -0.49
N CYS A 171 -11.05 4.56 -1.33
CA CYS A 171 -9.78 5.20 -1.62
C CYS A 171 -9.19 5.92 -0.38
N THR A 172 -8.04 5.45 0.10
CA THR A 172 -7.27 6.09 1.21
C THR A 172 -6.96 7.57 0.97
N ARG A 173 -6.92 8.01 -0.29
CA ARG A 173 -6.57 9.39 -0.67
C ARG A 173 -7.76 10.15 -1.25
N SER A 174 -8.98 9.78 -0.88
CA SER A 174 -10.22 10.43 -1.37
C SER A 174 -10.22 11.95 -1.13
N ARG A 175 -9.50 12.45 -0.12
CA ARG A 175 -9.28 13.87 0.16
C ARG A 175 -8.66 14.70 -0.98
N ILE A 176 -7.82 14.08 -1.83
CA ILE A 176 -7.11 14.79 -2.92
C ILE A 176 -7.29 14.10 -4.28
N VAL A 177 -7.44 12.78 -4.32
CA VAL A 177 -7.60 12.02 -5.56
C VAL A 177 -8.93 12.37 -6.18
N GLY A 178 -8.96 12.60 -7.49
CA GLY A 178 -10.18 13.00 -8.20
C GLY A 178 -10.44 14.50 -8.22
N ASP A 179 -9.77 15.30 -7.38
CA ASP A 179 -9.80 16.76 -7.46
C ASP A 179 -8.75 17.28 -8.46
N PRO A 180 -9.16 17.90 -9.60
CA PRO A 180 -8.22 18.47 -10.56
C PRO A 180 -7.41 19.65 -10.00
N THR A 181 -7.92 20.35 -8.98
CA THR A 181 -7.26 21.52 -8.37
C THR A 181 -6.08 21.12 -7.48
N GLN A 182 -6.05 19.87 -7.01
CA GLN A 182 -4.99 19.29 -6.19
C GLN A 182 -3.93 18.54 -7.03
N ASN A 183 -4.00 18.63 -8.36
CA ASN A 183 -3.12 17.87 -9.24
C ASN A 183 -1.69 18.46 -9.28
N PHE A 184 -0.70 17.59 -9.50
CA PHE A 184 0.72 17.97 -9.48
C PHE A 184 1.18 18.44 -10.86
N ASN A 185 1.86 19.59 -10.91
CA ASN A 185 2.42 20.14 -12.13
C ASN A 185 3.94 19.88 -12.22
N ARG A 186 4.56 20.29 -13.33
CA ARG A 186 6.00 20.10 -13.57
C ARG A 186 6.89 20.72 -12.48
N LYS A 187 6.50 21.86 -11.89
CA LYS A 187 7.25 22.50 -10.81
C LYS A 187 7.23 21.63 -9.56
N ASP A 188 6.10 21.01 -9.26
CA ASP A 188 5.98 20.09 -8.13
C ASP A 188 6.86 18.86 -8.37
N HIS A 189 6.78 18.23 -9.55
CA HIS A 189 7.63 17.09 -9.91
C HIS A 189 9.13 17.42 -9.78
N GLU A 190 9.57 18.60 -10.22
CA GLU A 190 10.97 19.01 -10.07
C GLU A 190 11.35 19.24 -8.59
N ALA A 191 10.45 19.81 -7.77
CA ALA A 191 10.70 19.97 -6.34
C ALA A 191 10.84 18.62 -5.62
N GLN A 192 10.06 17.62 -6.04
CA GLN A 192 10.16 16.24 -5.56
C GLN A 192 11.50 15.61 -5.94
N LEU A 193 11.93 15.75 -7.20
CA LEU A 193 13.25 15.27 -7.67
C LEU A 193 14.40 15.97 -6.94
N GLU A 194 14.31 17.27 -6.72
CA GLU A 194 15.34 18.03 -6.02
C GLU A 194 15.48 17.61 -4.56
N TYR A 195 14.35 17.32 -3.89
CA TYR A 195 14.40 16.70 -2.56
C TYR A 195 15.17 15.37 -2.59
N LEU A 196 14.91 14.52 -3.58
CA LEU A 196 15.58 13.22 -3.69
C LEU A 196 17.07 13.37 -3.95
N ARG A 197 17.49 14.32 -4.81
CA ARG A 197 18.92 14.59 -5.07
C ARG A 197 19.70 14.97 -3.82
N ARG A 198 19.09 15.75 -2.91
CA ARG A 198 19.73 16.20 -1.66
C ARG A 198 19.57 15.23 -0.48
N THR A 199 18.89 14.10 -0.66
CA THR A 199 18.57 13.17 0.44
C THR A 199 19.06 11.75 0.11
N PRO A 200 20.38 11.49 0.23
CA PRO A 200 21.03 10.25 -0.23
C PRO A 200 20.64 8.99 0.55
N GLN A 201 19.98 9.12 1.72
CA GLN A 201 19.43 7.99 2.45
C GLN A 201 18.28 7.29 1.70
N VAL A 202 17.56 8.02 0.83
CA VAL A 202 16.43 7.47 0.09
C VAL A 202 16.95 6.60 -1.05
N ARG A 203 16.61 5.33 -1.06
CA ARG A 203 17.00 4.35 -2.10
C ARG A 203 15.84 3.82 -2.91
N ASP A 204 14.61 3.94 -2.41
CA ASP A 204 13.39 3.40 -3.02
C ASP A 204 12.33 4.50 -3.18
N VAL A 205 11.87 4.68 -4.42
CA VAL A 205 10.83 5.65 -4.77
C VAL A 205 9.61 4.93 -5.32
N LEU A 206 8.47 5.05 -4.62
CA LEU A 206 7.18 4.56 -5.08
C LEU A 206 6.41 5.68 -5.79
N ILE A 207 6.27 5.58 -7.11
CA ILE A 207 5.39 6.43 -7.91
C ILE A 207 3.93 6.01 -7.69
N SER A 208 3.08 6.95 -7.26
CA SER A 208 1.66 6.74 -6.97
C SER A 208 0.90 8.08 -7.07
N GLY A 209 -0.15 8.28 -6.27
CA GLY A 209 -1.08 9.41 -6.36
C GLY A 209 -2.50 8.89 -6.47
N GLY A 210 -3.20 9.34 -7.52
CA GLY A 210 -4.26 8.56 -8.14
C GLY A 210 -3.65 7.33 -8.80
N ASP A 211 -3.25 7.45 -10.07
CA ASP A 211 -2.55 6.39 -10.79
C ASP A 211 -1.62 6.95 -11.88
N GLY A 212 -0.31 6.73 -11.73
CA GLY A 212 0.70 7.26 -12.64
C GLY A 212 0.57 6.79 -14.09
N LEU A 213 -0.07 5.63 -14.33
CA LEU A 213 -0.27 5.12 -15.69
C LEU A 213 -1.40 5.82 -16.47
N THR A 214 -2.16 6.72 -15.81
CA THR A 214 -3.11 7.61 -16.49
C THR A 214 -2.44 8.82 -17.16
N LEU A 215 -1.19 9.11 -16.77
CA LEU A 215 -0.43 10.21 -17.36
C LEU A 215 -0.11 9.96 -18.84
N ALA A 216 0.04 11.06 -19.59
CA ALA A 216 0.55 11.01 -20.94
C ALA A 216 1.94 10.34 -20.96
N PRO A 217 2.23 9.43 -21.92
CA PRO A 217 3.46 8.64 -21.93
C PRO A 217 4.74 9.47 -21.76
N LYS A 218 4.85 10.59 -22.48
CA LYS A 218 6.02 11.50 -22.39
C LYS A 218 6.22 12.12 -21.00
N LEU A 219 5.14 12.43 -20.30
CA LEU A 219 5.23 12.98 -18.94
C LEU A 219 5.67 11.91 -17.96
N PHE A 220 5.04 10.73 -18.02
CA PHE A 220 5.41 9.60 -17.16
C PHE A 220 6.86 9.17 -17.35
N GLU A 221 7.33 9.06 -18.61
CA GLU A 221 8.72 8.75 -18.93
C GLU A 221 9.69 9.84 -18.41
N SER A 222 9.31 11.12 -18.46
CA SER A 222 10.16 12.19 -17.92
C SER A 222 10.40 12.08 -16.42
N ILE A 223 9.41 11.58 -15.67
CA ILE A 223 9.53 11.31 -14.23
C ILE A 223 10.44 10.11 -13.99
N LEU A 224 10.23 9.01 -14.72
CA LEU A 224 11.08 7.81 -14.62
C LEU A 224 12.55 8.12 -14.93
N ARG A 225 12.79 8.88 -15.99
CA ARG A 225 14.15 9.34 -16.34
C ARG A 225 14.74 10.21 -15.24
N GLY A 226 14.00 11.20 -14.75
CA GLY A 226 14.47 12.08 -13.69
C GLY A 226 14.85 11.33 -12.42
N LEU A 227 14.10 10.29 -12.05
CA LEU A 227 14.45 9.42 -10.93
C LEU A 227 15.69 8.57 -11.20
N ARG A 228 15.84 8.02 -12.41
CA ARG A 228 16.99 7.19 -12.79
C ARG A 228 18.29 7.97 -12.94
N GLU A 229 18.22 9.28 -13.19
CA GLU A 229 19.38 10.17 -13.20
C GLU A 229 19.98 10.39 -11.80
N ILE A 230 19.26 10.04 -10.72
CA ILE A 230 19.73 10.19 -9.34
C ILE A 230 20.49 8.93 -8.90
N PRO A 231 21.82 8.99 -8.67
CA PRO A 231 22.65 7.78 -8.53
C PRO A 231 22.30 6.88 -7.34
N HIS A 232 21.84 7.44 -6.23
CA HIS A 232 21.51 6.69 -5.02
C HIS A 232 20.10 6.07 -5.01
N ILE A 233 19.27 6.38 -6.02
CA ILE A 233 17.96 5.73 -6.18
C ILE A 233 18.16 4.35 -6.81
N GLU A 234 18.11 3.32 -5.98
CA GLU A 234 18.27 1.95 -6.42
C GLU A 234 17.00 1.42 -7.06
N ILE A 235 15.85 1.57 -6.39
CA ILE A 235 14.59 0.96 -6.80
C ILE A 235 13.56 2.04 -7.13
N ILE A 236 12.88 1.87 -8.27
CA ILE A 236 11.65 2.61 -8.56
C ILE A 236 10.52 1.59 -8.58
N ARG A 237 9.44 1.92 -7.91
CA ARG A 237 8.24 1.10 -7.86
C ARG A 237 7.07 1.92 -8.36
N ILE A 238 6.12 1.25 -9.03
CA ILE A 238 4.89 1.86 -9.51
C ILE A 238 3.73 1.23 -8.74
N GLY A 239 2.93 2.04 -8.07
CA GLY A 239 1.64 1.62 -7.53
C GLY A 239 0.55 1.97 -8.54
N SER A 240 -0.15 0.97 -9.08
CA SER A 240 -1.14 1.19 -10.13
C SER A 240 -2.29 0.19 -10.07
N ARG A 241 -3.51 0.70 -10.19
CA ARG A 241 -4.72 -0.09 -10.40
C ARG A 241 -5.18 -0.06 -11.87
N VAL A 242 -4.54 0.73 -12.73
CA VAL A 242 -4.81 0.80 -14.17
C VAL A 242 -4.83 -0.59 -14.84
N PRO A 243 -3.92 -1.54 -14.58
CA PRO A 243 -4.04 -2.87 -15.18
C PRO A 243 -5.35 -3.59 -14.86
N VAL A 244 -6.00 -3.26 -13.74
CA VAL A 244 -7.28 -3.82 -13.30
C VAL A 244 -8.46 -3.05 -13.90
N PHE A 245 -8.41 -1.72 -13.89
CA PHE A 245 -9.49 -0.87 -14.40
C PHE A 245 -9.46 -0.64 -15.92
N LEU A 246 -8.29 -0.79 -16.52
CA LEU A 246 -7.96 -0.38 -17.89
C LEU A 246 -6.77 -1.22 -18.40
N PRO A 247 -6.91 -2.56 -18.52
CA PRO A 247 -5.84 -3.43 -18.99
C PRO A 247 -5.32 -3.03 -20.39
N GLN A 248 -6.15 -2.35 -21.19
CA GLN A 248 -5.81 -1.80 -22.51
C GLN A 248 -4.63 -0.81 -22.46
N ARG A 249 -4.38 -0.16 -21.31
CA ARG A 249 -3.26 0.79 -21.16
C ARG A 249 -1.89 0.10 -21.17
N ILE A 250 -1.88 -1.22 -20.94
CA ILE A 250 -0.68 -2.05 -20.93
C ILE A 250 -0.43 -2.60 -22.33
N ASP A 251 0.10 -1.71 -23.16
CA ASP A 251 0.50 -1.99 -24.53
C ASP A 251 2.02 -2.20 -24.66
N ASP A 252 2.45 -2.57 -25.87
CA ASP A 252 3.86 -2.90 -26.13
C ASP A 252 4.74 -1.64 -26.06
N GLU A 253 4.19 -0.46 -26.38
CA GLU A 253 4.89 0.83 -26.27
C GLU A 253 5.21 1.16 -24.80
N LEU A 254 4.24 1.00 -23.90
CA LEU A 254 4.46 1.19 -22.47
C LEU A 254 5.50 0.20 -21.95
N CYS A 255 5.37 -1.08 -22.29
CA CYS A 255 6.28 -2.12 -21.80
C CYS A 255 7.72 -1.87 -22.28
N ALA A 256 7.91 -1.56 -23.57
CA ALA A 256 9.20 -1.18 -24.12
C ALA A 256 9.77 0.09 -23.48
N MET A 257 8.92 1.05 -23.08
CA MET A 257 9.37 2.22 -22.33
C MET A 257 9.88 1.84 -20.94
N LEU A 258 9.11 1.03 -20.19
CA LEU A 258 9.44 0.61 -18.83
C LEU A 258 10.74 -0.21 -18.77
N GLU A 259 10.99 -1.08 -19.75
CA GLU A 259 12.21 -1.91 -19.84
C GLU A 259 13.51 -1.10 -19.78
N LYS A 260 13.51 0.14 -20.28
CA LYS A 260 14.69 1.01 -20.31
C LYS A 260 15.15 1.50 -18.94
N TYR A 261 14.29 1.41 -17.91
CA TYR A 261 14.49 2.05 -16.61
C TYR A 261 14.64 1.06 -15.45
N HIS A 262 14.95 -0.21 -15.75
CA HIS A 262 15.23 -1.23 -14.74
C HIS A 262 16.34 -0.82 -13.75
N PRO A 263 16.29 -1.28 -12.49
CA PRO A 263 15.27 -2.18 -11.91
C PRO A 263 13.96 -1.47 -11.54
N LEU A 264 12.86 -1.92 -12.14
CA LEU A 264 11.50 -1.46 -11.87
C LEU A 264 10.64 -2.56 -11.26
N TRP A 265 9.78 -2.18 -10.31
CA TRP A 265 8.74 -3.05 -9.76
C TRP A 265 7.37 -2.42 -9.97
N ILE A 266 6.32 -3.22 -10.04
CA ILE A 266 4.95 -2.73 -10.08
C ILE A 266 4.08 -3.48 -9.08
N ASN A 267 3.35 -2.74 -8.25
CA ASN A 267 2.35 -3.27 -7.34
C ASN A 267 0.95 -2.95 -7.88
N LEU A 268 0.18 -4.00 -8.14
CA LEU A 268 -1.20 -3.94 -8.63
C LEU A 268 -2.20 -4.00 -7.48
N HIS A 269 -3.45 -3.63 -7.75
CA HIS A 269 -4.50 -3.56 -6.73
C HIS A 269 -5.74 -4.35 -7.15
N PHE A 270 -5.73 -5.64 -6.83
CA PHE A 270 -6.85 -6.58 -6.92
C PHE A 270 -7.40 -6.84 -5.53
N ASN A 271 -8.72 -6.94 -5.41
CA ASN A 271 -9.45 -7.32 -4.21
C ASN A 271 -10.33 -8.54 -4.41
N HIS A 272 -10.71 -8.90 -5.64
CA HIS A 272 -11.60 -10.02 -5.89
C HIS A 272 -11.16 -10.87 -7.10
N PRO A 273 -11.31 -12.21 -7.06
CA PRO A 273 -10.99 -13.09 -8.20
C PRO A 273 -11.71 -12.76 -9.51
N ASN A 274 -12.82 -12.02 -9.47
CA ASN A 274 -13.59 -11.62 -10.65
C ASN A 274 -12.89 -10.50 -11.45
N GLU A 275 -11.96 -9.78 -10.84
CA GLU A 275 -11.18 -8.73 -11.49
C GLU A 275 -10.05 -9.28 -12.36
N ILE A 276 -9.70 -10.57 -12.20
CA ILE A 276 -8.66 -11.24 -13.00
C ILE A 276 -9.31 -11.84 -14.24
N THR A 277 -9.45 -11.01 -15.26
CA THR A 277 -10.02 -11.34 -16.57
C THR A 277 -8.95 -11.77 -17.57
N PRO A 278 -9.32 -12.34 -18.73
CA PRO A 278 -8.37 -12.63 -19.80
C PRO A 278 -7.55 -11.40 -20.27
N GLU A 279 -8.16 -10.22 -20.33
CA GLU A 279 -7.50 -8.97 -20.68
C GLU A 279 -6.42 -8.59 -19.67
N VAL A 280 -6.75 -8.72 -18.38
CA VAL A 280 -5.80 -8.49 -17.29
C VAL A 280 -4.66 -9.50 -17.34
N SER A 281 -4.96 -10.78 -17.54
CA SER A 281 -3.94 -11.83 -17.68
C SER A 281 -2.94 -11.54 -18.78
N ARG A 282 -3.41 -11.05 -19.94
CA ARG A 282 -2.54 -10.60 -21.04
C ARG A 282 -1.73 -9.36 -20.69
N ALA A 283 -2.35 -8.36 -20.06
CA ALA A 283 -1.65 -7.15 -19.62
C ALA A 283 -0.50 -7.49 -18.64
N VAL A 284 -0.76 -8.38 -17.67
CA VAL A 284 0.24 -8.82 -16.70
C VAL A 284 1.33 -9.69 -17.34
N ASP A 285 0.97 -10.54 -18.32
CA ASP A 285 1.96 -11.28 -19.10
C ASP A 285 2.94 -10.36 -19.83
N LYS A 286 2.46 -9.25 -20.41
CA LYS A 286 3.34 -8.23 -21.00
C LYS A 286 4.27 -7.59 -19.97
N LEU A 287 3.75 -7.16 -18.82
CA LEU A 287 4.57 -6.55 -17.75
C LEU A 287 5.65 -7.52 -17.23
N THR A 288 5.30 -8.79 -17.03
CA THR A 288 6.25 -9.80 -16.52
C THR A 288 7.28 -10.17 -17.58
N LYS A 289 6.92 -10.25 -18.87
CA LYS A 289 7.87 -10.46 -19.98
C LYS A 289 8.79 -9.26 -20.20
N ALA A 290 8.32 -8.04 -19.92
CA ALA A 290 9.13 -6.83 -19.83
C ALA A 290 10.08 -6.81 -18.62
N GLY A 291 10.09 -7.89 -17.82
CA GLY A 291 11.02 -8.07 -16.71
C GLY A 291 10.61 -7.38 -15.41
N LEU A 292 9.39 -6.85 -15.30
CA LEU A 292 8.92 -6.25 -14.05
C LEU A 292 8.46 -7.34 -13.08
N PRO A 293 9.00 -7.41 -11.85
CA PRO A 293 8.37 -8.14 -10.77
C PRO A 293 7.03 -7.48 -10.41
N VAL A 294 5.97 -8.28 -10.38
CA VAL A 294 4.60 -7.82 -10.14
C VAL A 294 4.14 -8.26 -8.76
N GLY A 295 3.80 -7.31 -7.91
CA GLY A 295 3.17 -7.53 -6.61
C GLY A 295 1.67 -7.20 -6.64
N ASN A 296 0.93 -7.65 -5.62
CA ASN A 296 -0.46 -7.25 -5.41
C ASN A 296 -0.69 -6.73 -3.98
N GLN A 297 -1.40 -5.62 -3.88
CA GLN A 297 -1.87 -4.99 -2.67
C GLN A 297 -3.40 -5.03 -2.65
N SER A 298 -3.98 -5.92 -1.84
CA SER A 298 -5.42 -5.95 -1.57
C SER A 298 -5.74 -5.12 -0.33
N VAL A 299 -6.97 -4.64 -0.23
CA VAL A 299 -7.58 -4.12 0.99
C VAL A 299 -8.65 -5.11 1.43
N LEU A 300 -8.72 -5.40 2.72
CA LEU A 300 -9.74 -6.22 3.34
C LEU A 300 -11.02 -5.40 3.47
N LEU A 301 -12.03 -5.75 2.69
CA LEU A 301 -13.27 -4.99 2.50
C LEU A 301 -14.48 -5.87 2.80
N ALA A 302 -15.32 -5.41 3.73
CA ALA A 302 -16.56 -6.08 4.10
C ALA A 302 -17.51 -6.24 2.91
N GLY A 303 -18.00 -7.45 2.69
CA GLY A 303 -18.90 -7.77 1.58
C GLY A 303 -18.23 -7.83 0.20
N VAL A 304 -16.89 -7.79 0.15
CA VAL A 304 -16.11 -7.94 -1.10
C VAL A 304 -15.16 -9.12 -0.98
N ASN A 305 -14.29 -9.13 0.02
CA ASN A 305 -13.23 -10.15 0.14
C ASN A 305 -12.88 -10.53 1.58
N ASP A 306 -13.78 -10.27 2.52
CA ASP A 306 -13.71 -10.62 3.93
C ASP A 306 -14.04 -12.11 4.21
N CYS A 307 -13.52 -12.99 3.35
CA CYS A 307 -13.73 -14.43 3.39
C CYS A 307 -12.44 -15.17 3.01
N VAL A 308 -12.05 -16.14 3.84
CA VAL A 308 -10.85 -16.97 3.61
C VAL A 308 -10.88 -17.69 2.27
N HIS A 309 -12.04 -18.15 1.80
CA HIS A 309 -12.18 -18.86 0.54
C HIS A 309 -12.03 -17.94 -0.67
N ILE A 310 -12.58 -16.71 -0.58
CA ILE A 310 -12.39 -15.68 -1.61
C ILE A 310 -10.91 -15.29 -1.69
N GLN A 311 -10.28 -15.03 -0.55
CA GLN A 311 -8.86 -14.69 -0.47
C GLN A 311 -7.98 -15.82 -1.02
N ARG A 312 -8.27 -17.09 -0.69
CA ARG A 312 -7.54 -18.24 -1.23
C ARG A 312 -7.65 -18.32 -2.75
N SER A 313 -8.87 -18.16 -3.28
CA SER A 313 -9.10 -18.11 -4.73
C SER A 313 -8.33 -16.95 -5.37
N LEU A 314 -8.33 -15.78 -4.74
CA LEU A 314 -7.64 -14.59 -5.23
C LEU A 314 -6.12 -14.84 -5.31
N VAL A 315 -5.49 -15.26 -4.21
CA VAL A 315 -4.04 -15.46 -4.18
C VAL A 315 -3.57 -16.57 -5.12
N HIS A 316 -4.39 -17.59 -5.35
CA HIS A 316 -4.11 -18.62 -6.36
C HIS A 316 -4.12 -18.04 -7.77
N LYS A 317 -5.18 -17.32 -8.15
CA LYS A 317 -5.24 -16.67 -9.47
C LYS A 317 -4.14 -15.63 -9.68
N LEU A 318 -3.77 -14.88 -8.64
CA LEU A 318 -2.66 -13.94 -8.69
C LEU A 318 -1.36 -14.68 -9.04
N VAL A 319 -1.06 -15.76 -8.33
CA VAL A 319 0.14 -16.58 -8.57
C VAL A 319 0.14 -17.21 -9.96
N GLU A 320 -1.00 -17.71 -10.45
CA GLU A 320 -1.13 -18.24 -11.82
C GLU A 320 -0.76 -17.19 -12.88
N ASN A 321 -0.97 -15.90 -12.58
CA ASN A 321 -0.60 -14.77 -13.43
C ASN A 321 0.81 -14.21 -13.11
N ARG A 322 1.62 -14.91 -12.31
CA ARG A 322 2.95 -14.47 -11.83
C ARG A 322 2.91 -13.14 -11.05
N ILE A 323 1.80 -12.91 -10.34
CA ILE A 323 1.64 -11.79 -9.42
C ILE A 323 1.86 -12.30 -8.00
N ARG A 324 2.79 -11.69 -7.27
CA ARG A 324 3.04 -12.04 -5.87
C ARG A 324 2.08 -11.30 -4.94
N PRO A 325 1.21 -11.98 -4.16
CA PRO A 325 0.47 -11.34 -3.08
C PRO A 325 1.46 -10.68 -2.11
N TYR A 326 1.40 -9.36 -2.00
CA TYR A 326 2.36 -8.57 -1.22
C TYR A 326 1.74 -8.14 0.12
N TYR A 327 0.65 -7.39 0.07
CA TYR A 327 -0.08 -6.97 1.27
C TYR A 327 -1.57 -7.27 1.16
N LEU A 328 -2.16 -7.62 2.31
CA LEU A 328 -3.57 -7.43 2.60
C LEU A 328 -3.65 -6.29 3.63
N TYR A 329 -4.19 -5.14 3.24
CA TYR A 329 -4.37 -4.01 4.14
C TYR A 329 -5.66 -4.15 4.93
N GLN A 330 -5.62 -3.84 6.22
CA GLN A 330 -6.83 -3.43 6.93
C GLN A 330 -7.38 -2.15 6.27
N CYS A 331 -8.70 -2.05 6.09
CA CYS A 331 -9.32 -0.85 5.54
C CYS A 331 -9.01 0.37 6.44
N ASP A 332 -8.50 1.44 5.81
CA ASP A 332 -8.06 2.66 6.49
C ASP A 332 -9.23 3.44 7.12
N LEU A 333 -8.90 4.37 8.02
CA LEU A 333 -9.88 5.16 8.77
C LEU A 333 -10.30 6.43 8.01
N VAL A 334 -10.56 6.32 6.71
CA VAL A 334 -10.85 7.48 5.85
C VAL A 334 -12.34 7.67 5.61
N GLU A 335 -12.72 8.89 5.25
CA GLU A 335 -14.09 9.24 4.84
C GLU A 335 -14.60 8.33 3.70
N GLY A 336 -15.89 8.00 3.73
CA GLY A 336 -16.52 7.07 2.77
C GLY A 336 -16.29 5.58 3.04
N SER A 337 -15.23 5.21 3.76
CA SER A 337 -14.82 3.80 3.86
C SER A 337 -15.43 3.02 5.04
N GLY A 338 -16.20 3.66 5.92
CA GLY A 338 -16.66 3.09 7.19
C GLY A 338 -17.37 1.74 7.05
N HIS A 339 -18.26 1.64 6.07
CA HIS A 339 -19.04 0.44 5.79
C HIS A 339 -18.23 -0.73 5.17
N PHE A 340 -16.99 -0.47 4.71
CA PHE A 340 -16.07 -1.52 4.26
C PHE A 340 -15.18 -2.09 5.37
N ARG A 341 -15.16 -1.47 6.55
CA ARG A 341 -14.23 -1.87 7.61
C ARG A 341 -14.60 -3.24 8.18
N THR A 342 -13.57 -4.05 8.42
CA THR A 342 -13.69 -5.32 9.15
C THR A 342 -13.01 -5.21 10.52
N PRO A 343 -13.40 -6.04 11.51
CA PRO A 343 -12.57 -6.28 12.69
C PRO A 343 -11.20 -6.86 12.28
N VAL A 344 -10.14 -6.51 13.00
CA VAL A 344 -8.78 -7.07 12.78
C VAL A 344 -8.78 -8.60 12.90
N GLY A 345 -9.65 -9.15 13.76
CA GLY A 345 -9.85 -10.60 13.90
C GLY A 345 -10.21 -11.31 12.59
N LYS A 346 -10.91 -10.64 11.66
CA LYS A 346 -11.23 -11.20 10.35
C LYS A 346 -9.97 -11.36 9.48
N GLY A 347 -9.04 -10.41 9.55
CA GLY A 347 -7.74 -10.52 8.89
C GLY A 347 -6.90 -11.66 9.48
N LEU A 348 -6.89 -11.81 10.81
CA LEU A 348 -6.22 -12.93 11.49
C LEU A 348 -6.80 -14.29 11.07
N GLU A 349 -8.13 -14.42 11.01
CA GLU A 349 -8.82 -15.62 10.52
C GLU A 349 -8.39 -15.98 9.08
N ILE A 350 -8.33 -14.98 8.19
CA ILE A 350 -7.86 -15.16 6.81
C ILE A 350 -6.40 -15.63 6.80
N MET A 351 -5.53 -14.98 7.57
CA MET A 351 -4.11 -15.33 7.62
C MET A 351 -3.87 -16.75 8.15
N GLU A 352 -4.64 -17.18 9.15
CA GLU A 352 -4.64 -18.56 9.66
C GLU A 352 -5.03 -19.54 8.55
N GLY A 353 -6.11 -19.27 7.82
CA GLY A 353 -6.56 -20.15 6.74
C GLY A 353 -5.76 -20.07 5.43
N LEU A 354 -4.74 -19.22 5.34
CA LEU A 354 -3.80 -19.16 4.21
C LEU A 354 -2.45 -19.78 4.56
N ARG A 355 -1.85 -19.42 5.69
CA ARG A 355 -0.51 -19.91 6.07
C ARG A 355 -0.56 -21.43 6.30
N GLY A 356 0.29 -22.17 5.61
CA GLY A 356 0.33 -23.65 5.67
C GLY A 356 -0.70 -24.34 4.77
N HIS A 357 -1.86 -23.72 4.53
CA HIS A 357 -2.92 -24.25 3.66
C HIS A 357 -2.72 -23.96 2.16
N THR A 358 -1.76 -23.10 1.80
CA THR A 358 -1.35 -22.80 0.42
C THR A 358 0.15 -22.51 0.33
N SER A 359 0.67 -22.38 -0.88
CA SER A 359 2.07 -22.04 -1.19
C SER A 359 2.53 -20.79 -0.41
N GLY A 360 3.72 -20.86 0.20
CA GLY A 360 4.21 -19.81 1.09
C GLY A 360 4.33 -18.43 0.44
N TYR A 361 4.63 -18.36 -0.86
CA TYR A 361 4.72 -17.11 -1.62
C TYR A 361 3.36 -16.58 -2.09
N ALA A 362 2.28 -17.34 -1.92
CA ALA A 362 0.89 -16.90 -2.12
C ALA A 362 0.30 -16.26 -0.86
N VAL A 363 1.01 -16.31 0.28
CA VAL A 363 0.54 -15.73 1.54
C VAL A 363 1.05 -14.29 1.67
N PRO A 364 0.18 -13.27 1.56
CA PRO A 364 0.59 -11.88 1.73
C PRO A 364 0.95 -11.59 3.19
N THR A 365 1.49 -10.40 3.46
CA THR A 365 1.52 -9.89 4.84
C THR A 365 0.23 -9.12 5.12
N PHE A 366 -0.54 -9.52 6.14
CA PHE A 366 -1.66 -8.69 6.62
C PHE A 366 -1.10 -7.53 7.46
N VAL A 367 -1.46 -6.30 7.11
CA VAL A 367 -0.92 -5.09 7.73
C VAL A 367 -2.02 -4.12 8.11
N ILE A 368 -1.80 -3.42 9.22
CA ILE A 368 -2.54 -2.21 9.58
C ILE A 368 -1.59 -1.05 9.31
N ASP A 369 -1.95 -0.14 8.39
CA ASP A 369 -1.20 1.12 8.25
C ASP A 369 -1.63 2.03 9.42
N ALA A 370 -0.73 2.23 10.37
CA ALA A 370 -1.03 2.79 11.67
C ALA A 370 -1.50 4.26 11.55
N PRO A 371 -2.64 4.61 12.17
CA PRO A 371 -3.11 5.98 12.23
C PRO A 371 -2.05 6.94 12.77
N GLY A 372 -2.03 8.17 12.26
CA GLY A 372 -1.01 9.16 12.60
C GLY A 372 0.35 8.93 11.92
N GLY A 373 0.42 7.96 10.99
CA GLY A 373 1.59 7.73 10.14
C GLY A 373 2.70 6.92 10.81
N GLY A 374 2.34 5.97 11.68
CA GLY A 374 3.30 5.00 12.24
C GLY A 374 3.76 3.94 11.25
N GLY A 375 3.13 3.85 10.08
CA GLY A 375 3.48 2.92 9.02
C GLY A 375 2.79 1.56 9.13
N LYS A 376 3.18 0.63 8.27
CA LYS A 376 2.53 -0.67 8.05
C LYS A 376 3.00 -1.65 9.10
N ILE A 377 2.14 -1.96 10.06
CA ILE A 377 2.43 -2.89 11.16
C ILE A 377 1.87 -4.26 10.77
N PRO A 378 2.70 -5.31 10.66
CA PRO A 378 2.24 -6.65 10.34
C PRO A 378 1.45 -7.26 11.49
N VAL A 379 0.38 -7.97 11.16
CA VAL A 379 -0.46 -8.70 12.10
C VAL A 379 -0.64 -10.11 11.57
N MET A 380 -0.40 -11.11 12.40
CA MET A 380 -0.52 -12.53 12.05
C MET A 380 -0.92 -13.35 13.27
N PRO A 381 -1.42 -14.59 13.07
CA PRO A 381 -1.68 -15.49 14.18
C PRO A 381 -0.41 -15.82 14.98
N ASN A 382 -0.58 -16.20 16.25
CA ASN A 382 0.53 -16.57 17.12
C ASN A 382 0.95 -18.02 16.86
N TYR A 383 2.18 -18.23 16.42
CA TYR A 383 2.77 -19.56 16.21
C TYR A 383 3.75 -19.95 17.33
N LEU A 384 4.36 -18.96 17.98
CA LEU A 384 5.09 -19.14 19.24
C LEU A 384 4.09 -19.36 20.38
N ILE A 385 4.25 -20.45 21.11
CA ILE A 385 3.44 -20.78 22.29
C ILE A 385 4.21 -20.51 23.59
N SER A 386 5.46 -20.99 23.66
CA SER A 386 6.28 -20.90 24.87
C SER A 386 7.76 -20.98 24.52
N TYR A 387 8.64 -20.66 25.46
CA TYR A 387 10.10 -20.74 25.30
C TYR A 387 10.79 -20.89 26.67
N SER A 388 11.99 -21.46 26.68
CA SER A 388 12.92 -21.49 27.81
C SER A 388 14.28 -20.92 27.40
N ASP A 389 15.33 -21.18 28.18
CA ASP A 389 16.72 -20.81 27.91
C ASP A 389 17.39 -21.55 26.74
N HIS A 390 16.81 -22.65 26.23
CA HIS A 390 17.38 -23.45 25.14
C HIS A 390 16.33 -24.15 24.26
N LYS A 391 15.04 -23.87 24.44
CA LYS A 391 13.95 -24.49 23.67
C LYS A 391 12.86 -23.48 23.36
N VAL A 392 12.28 -23.62 22.17
CA VAL A 392 11.09 -22.87 21.73
C VAL A 392 9.95 -23.84 21.41
N VAL A 393 8.77 -23.62 21.99
CA VAL A 393 7.54 -24.38 21.71
C VAL A 393 6.71 -23.64 20.65
N LEU A 394 6.47 -24.30 19.53
CA LEU A 394 5.78 -23.76 18.37
C LEU A 394 4.56 -24.61 18.04
N ARG A 395 3.50 -23.99 17.51
CA ARG A 395 2.44 -24.71 16.78
C ARG A 395 2.53 -24.44 15.28
N ASN A 396 1.98 -25.35 14.48
CA ASN A 396 1.74 -25.11 13.05
C ASN A 396 0.25 -24.83 12.74
N TYR A 397 -0.09 -24.79 11.45
CA TYR A 397 -1.45 -24.56 10.95
C TYR A 397 -2.42 -25.73 11.21
N GLU A 398 -1.93 -26.93 11.52
CA GLU A 398 -2.72 -28.13 11.83
C GLU A 398 -3.03 -28.23 13.34
N GLY A 399 -2.44 -27.36 14.16
CA GLY A 399 -2.44 -27.50 15.61
C GLY A 399 -1.39 -28.49 16.14
N TYR A 400 -0.46 -28.97 15.30
CA TYR A 400 0.68 -29.77 15.75
C TYR A 400 1.64 -28.88 16.55
N ILE A 401 1.96 -29.30 17.77
CA ILE A 401 2.84 -28.59 18.70
C ILE A 401 4.19 -29.32 18.74
N THR A 402 5.28 -28.58 18.57
CA THR A 402 6.64 -29.12 18.56
C THR A 402 7.61 -28.21 19.31
N THR A 403 8.76 -28.76 19.67
CA THR A 403 9.89 -28.01 20.22
C THR A 403 10.98 -27.82 19.18
N TYR A 404 11.61 -26.65 19.16
CA TYR A 404 12.87 -26.38 18.47
C TYR A 404 13.97 -26.21 19.54
N GLU A 405 15.06 -26.99 19.42
CA GLU A 405 16.23 -26.88 20.30
C GLU A 405 17.13 -25.73 19.82
N GLU A 406 17.43 -24.80 20.71
CA GLU A 406 18.37 -23.71 20.46
C GLU A 406 19.80 -24.14 20.86
N PRO A 407 20.84 -23.60 20.20
CA PRO A 407 22.21 -23.96 20.52
C PRO A 407 22.60 -23.49 21.92
N GLU A 408 23.16 -24.39 22.74
CA GLU A 408 23.71 -24.05 24.08
C GLU A 408 24.86 -23.03 24.00
N THR A 409 25.54 -22.94 22.86
CA THR A 409 26.63 -22.01 22.61
C THR A 409 26.41 -21.23 21.32
N TYR A 410 26.38 -19.90 21.41
CA TYR A 410 26.38 -19.00 20.27
C TYR A 410 27.42 -17.90 20.46
N THR A 411 28.32 -17.75 19.49
CA THR A 411 29.25 -16.61 19.45
C THR A 411 28.59 -15.47 18.67
N LYS A 412 28.38 -14.33 19.34
CA LYS A 412 27.82 -13.14 18.69
C LYS A 412 28.68 -12.73 17.49
N HIS A 413 28.02 -12.30 16.43
CA HIS A 413 28.66 -11.70 15.27
C HIS A 413 29.59 -10.55 15.67
N ASP A 414 30.83 -10.58 15.18
CA ASP A 414 31.81 -9.52 15.40
C ASP A 414 31.59 -8.38 14.40
N SER A 415 30.87 -7.35 14.84
CA SER A 415 30.59 -6.15 14.05
C SER A 415 31.86 -5.38 13.68
N ALA A 416 32.94 -5.51 14.45
CA ALA A 416 34.20 -4.82 14.17
C ALA A 416 34.94 -5.40 12.95
N SER A 417 34.66 -6.65 12.56
CA SER A 417 35.24 -7.28 11.36
C SER A 417 34.32 -7.25 10.14
N CYS A 418 33.06 -6.84 10.31
CA CYS A 418 32.04 -6.89 9.27
C CYS A 418 31.93 -5.57 8.50
N SER A 419 32.21 -5.60 7.19
CA SER A 419 32.11 -4.41 6.34
C SER A 419 30.70 -3.81 6.30
N TYR A 420 29.65 -4.63 6.45
CA TYR A 420 28.26 -4.16 6.44
C TYR A 420 27.90 -3.44 7.75
N CYS A 421 28.34 -3.95 8.89
CA CYS A 421 28.17 -3.26 10.17
C CYS A 421 28.93 -1.93 10.22
N GLN A 422 30.09 -1.86 9.57
CA GLN A 422 30.89 -0.63 9.51
C GLN A 422 30.33 0.43 8.55
N HIS A 423 29.48 0.04 7.60
CA HIS A 423 28.91 0.92 6.57
C HIS A 423 27.38 0.88 6.59
N GLU A 424 26.81 0.89 7.79
CA GLU A 424 25.36 0.96 7.98
C GLU A 424 24.80 2.26 7.40
N ARG A 425 23.58 2.19 6.84
CA ARG A 425 22.89 3.40 6.38
C ARG A 425 22.30 4.15 7.57
N PRO A 426 22.55 5.46 7.72
CA PRO A 426 22.01 6.20 8.83
C PRO A 426 20.47 6.25 8.84
N GLU A 427 19.86 5.86 9.97
CA GLU A 427 18.41 5.99 10.23
C GLU A 427 18.16 6.95 11.41
N ALA A 428 18.67 8.18 11.29
CA ALA A 428 18.72 9.13 12.40
C ALA A 428 17.33 9.36 13.03
N GLY A 429 17.22 8.98 14.31
CA GLY A 429 15.99 9.16 15.09
C GLY A 429 14.87 8.14 14.79
N GLN A 430 15.13 7.12 13.96
CA GLN A 430 14.12 6.14 13.55
C GLN A 430 14.45 4.68 13.91
N SER A 431 15.54 4.42 14.65
CA SER A 431 15.93 3.07 15.11
C SER A 431 14.91 2.40 16.05
N GLY A 432 14.13 3.17 16.81
CA GLY A 432 13.01 2.66 17.61
C GLY A 432 13.39 1.50 18.53
N VAL A 433 12.62 0.40 18.45
CA VAL A 433 12.86 -0.82 19.25
C VAL A 433 14.17 -1.52 18.87
N LEU A 434 14.61 -1.44 17.61
CA LEU A 434 15.91 -1.99 17.21
C LEU A 434 17.05 -1.30 17.97
N GLY A 435 16.99 0.01 18.14
CA GLY A 435 17.95 0.75 18.96
C GLY A 435 17.96 0.35 20.44
N LEU A 436 16.87 -0.22 20.98
CA LEU A 436 16.87 -0.84 22.31
C LEU A 436 17.64 -2.16 22.33
N LEU A 437 17.45 -2.99 21.30
CA LEU A 437 18.13 -4.28 21.15
C LEU A 437 19.64 -4.12 20.90
N GLU A 438 20.03 -3.02 20.27
CA GLU A 438 21.43 -2.68 19.98
C GLU A 438 22.14 -1.97 21.13
N GLY A 439 21.40 -1.56 22.16
CA GLY A 439 21.95 -0.84 23.31
C GLY A 439 22.26 0.63 23.03
N GLU A 440 21.65 1.24 22.01
CA GLU A 440 21.74 2.70 21.78
C GLU A 440 21.07 3.48 22.92
N ARG A 441 20.02 2.91 23.50
CA ARG A 441 19.24 3.46 24.62
C ARG A 441 18.56 2.34 25.39
N MET A 442 18.14 2.58 26.64
CA MET A 442 17.48 1.55 27.48
C MET A 442 15.96 1.62 27.46
N TRP A 443 15.37 2.73 27.04
CA TRP A 443 13.91 2.91 27.05
C TRP A 443 13.45 3.86 25.94
N ILE A 444 12.16 3.78 25.61
CA ILE A 444 11.42 4.73 24.78
C ILE A 444 10.27 5.23 25.65
N GLU A 445 10.20 6.54 25.83
CA GLU A 445 9.16 7.17 26.65
C GLU A 445 8.20 7.98 25.77
N PRO A 446 6.89 7.96 26.06
CA PRO A 446 5.96 8.91 25.44
C PRO A 446 6.38 10.36 25.73
N LYS A 447 6.09 11.28 24.80
CA LYS A 447 6.28 12.71 25.03
C LYS A 447 5.50 13.14 26.27
N GLY A 448 6.13 13.89 27.18
CA GLY A 448 5.49 14.31 28.43
C GLY A 448 5.71 13.35 29.62
N PHE A 449 6.38 12.20 29.41
CA PHE A 449 6.57 11.19 30.46
C PHE A 449 7.23 11.78 31.70
N SER A 450 8.37 12.46 31.53
CA SER A 450 9.12 13.04 32.65
C SER A 450 8.31 14.11 33.40
N GLU A 451 7.53 14.93 32.69
CA GLU A 451 6.71 16.00 33.25
C GLU A 451 5.55 15.45 34.09
N VAL A 452 4.85 14.43 33.58
CA VAL A 452 3.76 13.75 34.32
C VAL A 452 4.32 13.08 35.58
N HIS A 453 5.50 12.46 35.48
CA HIS A 453 6.12 11.76 36.60
C HIS A 453 6.81 12.69 37.60
N ALA A 454 7.13 13.93 37.20
CA ALA A 454 7.54 14.97 38.13
C ALA A 454 6.41 15.39 39.08
N ARG A 455 5.14 15.07 38.78
CA ARG A 455 3.95 15.31 39.62
C ARG A 455 3.88 16.74 40.17
N GLY A 456 4.27 17.72 39.35
CA GLY A 456 4.29 19.13 39.75
C GLY A 456 5.24 19.45 40.89
N ASN A 457 6.34 18.70 41.04
CA ASN A 457 7.32 18.91 42.10
C ASN A 457 7.78 20.38 42.14
N THR A 458 7.41 21.09 43.21
CA THR A 458 7.60 22.54 43.36
C THR A 458 9.01 22.91 43.82
N GLN A 459 9.80 21.94 44.25
CA GLN A 459 11.17 22.15 44.71
C GLN A 459 12.10 21.14 44.06
N ALA A 460 12.96 21.62 43.16
CA ALA A 460 14.10 20.86 42.68
C ALA A 460 15.01 20.56 43.88
N HIS A 461 15.31 19.30 44.14
CA HIS A 461 16.18 18.91 45.26
C HIS A 461 17.47 18.27 44.76
N ARG A 462 18.54 18.39 45.56
CA ARG A 462 19.92 17.97 45.22
C ARG A 462 20.09 16.50 44.77
N LEU A 463 19.07 15.65 44.94
CA LEU A 463 19.15 14.26 44.51
C LEU A 463 18.62 14.05 43.08
N GLN A 464 17.89 15.01 42.51
CA GLN A 464 17.41 15.04 41.13
C GLN A 464 18.54 15.49 40.19
N ASP A 465 19.59 14.68 40.16
CA ASP A 465 20.74 14.87 39.28
C ASP A 465 20.61 13.89 38.11
N PRO A 466 20.37 14.36 36.86
CA PRO A 466 20.20 13.51 35.70
C PRO A 466 21.38 12.58 35.43
N SER A 467 22.60 12.93 35.86
CA SER A 467 23.79 12.10 35.67
C SER A 467 23.68 10.73 36.37
N LYS A 468 22.82 10.60 37.39
CA LYS A 468 22.57 9.34 38.11
C LYS A 468 21.82 8.30 37.27
N TRP A 469 21.14 8.74 36.22
CA TRP A 469 20.27 7.91 35.39
C TRP A 469 20.88 7.67 34.00
N VAL A 470 22.16 8.01 33.82
CA VAL A 470 22.91 7.69 32.61
C VAL A 470 23.55 6.31 32.80
N PRO A 471 23.04 5.26 32.11
CA PRO A 471 23.65 3.94 32.16
C PRO A 471 25.08 3.95 31.60
N PHE A 472 25.97 3.15 32.21
CA PHE A 472 27.32 2.95 31.68
C PHE A 472 27.28 2.02 30.47
N GLY A 473 27.90 2.42 29.36
CA GLY A 473 28.02 1.60 28.15
C GLY A 473 26.78 1.52 27.25
N VAL A 474 25.70 2.26 27.55
CA VAL A 474 24.51 2.38 26.71
C VAL A 474 24.46 3.80 26.15
N GLY A 475 24.42 3.93 24.82
CA GLY A 475 24.43 5.23 24.12
C GLY A 475 25.72 6.06 24.30
N ALA A 476 26.73 5.53 24.99
CA ALA A 476 28.01 6.17 25.21
C ALA A 476 29.14 5.30 24.65
N ILE A 477 29.99 5.87 23.80
CA ILE A 477 31.23 5.25 23.35
C ILE A 477 32.08 4.94 24.59
N GLU A 478 32.58 3.71 24.68
CA GLU A 478 33.29 3.14 25.84
C GLU A 478 34.12 4.17 26.64
N GLY A 479 33.78 4.34 27.92
CA GLY A 479 34.64 4.99 28.92
C GLY A 479 34.26 6.39 29.39
N LYS A 480 33.18 7.02 28.90
CA LYS A 480 32.64 8.26 29.50
C LYS A 480 31.12 8.23 29.54
N ALA A 481 30.51 8.73 30.61
CA ALA A 481 29.07 8.99 30.63
C ALA A 481 28.74 9.90 29.43
N GLY A 482 27.86 9.44 28.55
CA GLY A 482 27.42 10.23 27.41
C GLY A 482 26.81 11.56 27.90
N ALA A 483 26.96 12.61 27.10
CA ALA A 483 26.16 13.81 27.32
C ALA A 483 24.65 13.42 27.28
N PRO A 484 23.78 14.09 28.04
CA PRO A 484 22.34 13.85 27.96
C PRO A 484 21.91 13.85 26.49
N LEU A 485 21.22 12.78 26.07
CA LEU A 485 20.71 12.67 24.71
C LEU A 485 19.82 13.89 24.45
N LYS A 486 20.06 14.59 23.34
CA LYS A 486 19.16 15.66 22.90
C LYS A 486 17.78 15.06 22.68
N VAL A 487 16.76 15.70 23.24
CA VAL A 487 15.36 15.45 22.89
C VAL A 487 15.24 15.53 21.37
N ILE A 488 14.68 14.50 20.75
CA ILE A 488 14.38 14.53 19.31
C ILE A 488 13.22 15.51 19.13
N GLU A 489 13.57 16.77 18.91
CA GLU A 489 12.61 17.79 18.51
C GLU A 489 12.14 17.49 17.09
N SER A 490 10.83 17.57 16.85
CA SER A 490 10.27 17.57 15.50
C SER A 490 10.90 18.73 14.74
N GLY A 491 11.59 18.44 13.63
CA GLY A 491 12.36 19.41 12.87
C GLY A 491 11.52 20.61 12.40
N ASN A 492 11.58 21.71 13.16
CA ASN A 492 11.31 23.05 12.67
C ASN A 492 12.66 23.72 12.40
N GLY A 493 13.23 23.45 11.21
CA GLY A 493 14.42 24.14 10.77
C GLY A 493 14.10 25.57 10.33
N SER A 494 14.32 26.56 11.19
CA SER A 494 14.66 27.91 10.71
C SER A 494 16.18 28.02 10.61
N LEU A 495 16.69 27.98 9.38
CA LEU A 495 18.07 28.31 9.05
C LEU A 495 18.28 29.82 9.27
N SER A 496 19.13 30.23 10.21
CA SER A 496 19.64 31.60 10.26
C SER A 496 21.16 31.60 10.31
N GLY A 497 21.76 32.01 9.19
CA GLY A 497 23.18 32.32 9.07
C GLY A 497 23.56 33.60 9.83
N THR A 498 24.82 33.64 10.22
CA THR A 498 25.50 34.67 11.01
C THR A 498 25.69 36.00 10.27
N GLY A 499 25.38 37.12 10.93
CA GLY A 499 25.80 38.48 10.54
C GLY A 499 25.35 39.52 11.60
N PRO A 500 26.17 40.54 11.95
CA PRO A 500 26.06 41.26 13.22
C PRO A 500 25.02 42.40 13.20
N ALA A 501 24.37 42.61 14.34
CA ALA A 501 23.38 43.66 14.56
C ALA A 501 23.90 44.79 15.46
N ALA A 502 23.52 46.04 15.13
CA ALA A 502 23.23 47.17 16.03
C ALA A 502 22.70 48.37 15.21
N PRO A 503 21.99 49.38 15.79
CA PRO A 503 20.86 49.28 16.74
C PRO A 503 19.68 50.28 16.47
N GLY A 504 18.47 49.91 16.92
CA GLY A 504 17.39 50.77 17.44
C GLY A 504 16.37 51.41 16.47
N PRO A 505 15.27 52.05 16.95
CA PRO A 505 14.48 51.79 18.17
C PRO A 505 12.93 51.85 17.96
N ALA A 506 12.20 51.70 19.07
CA ALA A 506 10.85 52.22 19.39
C ALA A 506 9.60 51.33 19.13
N ALA A 507 9.17 50.73 20.25
CA ALA A 507 7.82 50.52 20.77
C ALA A 507 6.59 50.96 19.95
N THR A 508 5.54 50.13 19.96
CA THR A 508 4.27 50.44 20.67
C THR A 508 3.40 49.19 20.82
N SER A 509 2.66 49.20 21.93
CA SER A 509 1.85 48.16 22.56
C SER A 509 0.47 47.95 21.94
N SER A 510 -0.09 46.73 22.04
CA SER A 510 -1.37 46.47 22.73
C SER A 510 -1.78 44.98 22.62
N SER A 511 -1.92 44.34 23.78
CA SER A 511 -2.64 43.07 23.96
C SER A 511 -4.16 43.33 24.04
N PRO A 512 -4.99 42.28 23.96
CA PRO A 512 -5.53 41.77 25.23
C PRO A 512 -5.43 40.25 25.39
N GLU A 513 -5.34 39.89 26.67
CA GLU A 513 -5.13 38.57 27.26
C GLU A 513 -6.39 37.69 27.21
N TYR A 514 -6.18 36.38 27.05
CA TYR A 514 -6.86 35.34 27.84
C TYR A 514 -5.84 34.22 28.14
N GLY A 515 -5.79 33.78 29.40
CA GLY A 515 -4.81 32.81 29.94
C GLY A 515 -5.31 31.36 29.96
N PRO A 516 -4.44 30.38 30.22
CA PRO A 516 -4.74 28.95 30.12
C PRO A 516 -5.32 28.39 31.42
N GLY A 517 -6.53 27.80 31.38
CA GLY A 517 -7.13 27.14 32.55
C GLY A 517 -8.64 26.91 32.57
N GLU A 518 -9.37 26.99 31.46
CA GLU A 518 -10.81 26.73 31.44
C GLU A 518 -11.14 25.41 30.73
N GLU A 519 -11.40 24.35 31.52
CA GLU A 519 -12.11 23.16 31.06
C GLU A 519 -13.64 23.37 31.16
N PRO A 520 -14.45 22.90 30.20
CA PRO A 520 -15.89 23.03 30.26
C PRO A 520 -16.51 22.04 31.26
N ARG A 521 -17.22 22.56 32.26
CA ARG A 521 -18.06 21.79 33.19
C ARG A 521 -19.24 21.12 32.47
N PRO A 522 -19.61 19.87 32.81
CA PRO A 522 -20.88 19.27 32.39
C PRO A 522 -22.07 19.96 33.06
N ARG A 523 -23.19 20.04 32.35
CA ARG A 523 -24.46 20.60 32.86
C ARG A 523 -25.08 19.66 33.90
N GLU A 524 -25.61 20.23 34.98
CA GLU A 524 -26.45 19.54 35.97
C GLU A 524 -27.71 18.98 35.28
N GLY A 525 -28.03 17.69 35.49
CA GLY A 525 -29.38 17.21 35.18
C GLY A 525 -29.66 15.74 34.86
N GLU A 526 -28.71 14.86 34.53
CA GLU A 526 -29.05 13.46 34.20
C GLU A 526 -28.00 12.41 34.67
N PRO A 527 -28.44 11.17 34.98
CA PRO A 527 -27.76 10.29 35.93
C PRO A 527 -26.65 9.43 35.31
N THR A 528 -25.55 9.27 36.04
CA THR A 528 -24.48 8.31 35.75
C THR A 528 -24.90 6.90 36.20
N ALA A 529 -25.37 6.08 35.26
CA ALA A 529 -25.62 4.67 35.51
C ALA A 529 -24.28 3.90 35.53
N ALA A 530 -23.76 3.65 36.72
CA ALA A 530 -22.91 2.50 37.00
C ALA A 530 -23.74 1.53 37.84
N ALA A 531 -23.94 0.30 37.35
CA ALA A 531 -23.72 -0.94 38.11
C ALA A 531 -24.23 -2.19 37.36
N HIS A 532 -23.42 -3.24 37.46
CA HIS A 532 -23.68 -4.68 37.25
C HIS A 532 -23.82 -5.17 35.79
N GLY A 533 -23.15 -6.24 35.35
CA GLY A 533 -22.33 -7.21 36.06
C GLY A 533 -21.72 -8.22 35.08
N GLU A 534 -20.80 -9.00 35.64
CA GLU A 534 -20.23 -10.28 35.20
C GLU A 534 -20.78 -10.89 33.89
N LEU A 535 -19.86 -11.27 32.99
CA LEU A 535 -19.80 -12.60 32.37
C LEU A 535 -18.52 -12.73 31.52
N LEU A 536 -17.69 -13.69 31.95
CA LEU A 536 -16.74 -14.56 31.23
C LEU A 536 -16.02 -14.04 29.98
#